data_AF-A0A480JF87-F1
#
_entry.id   AF-A0A480JF87-F1
#
_cell.length_a   1.000
_cell.length_b   1.000
_cell.length_c   1.000
_cell.angle_alpha   90.00
_cell.angle_beta   90.00
_cell.angle_gamma   90.00
#
_symmetry.space_group_name_H-M   'P 1'
#
loop_
_entity.id
_entity.type
_entity.pdbx_description
1 polymer ?
#
loop_
_entity_poly.entity_id
_entity_poly.type
_entity_poly.pdbx_seq_one_letter_code
_entity_poly.pdbx_strand_id
1 'polypeptide(L)'
;MWLAAAAPSLARRLLFLGPPPPPLLLLLLSRSSRRRRRLHSLGLAAMPEKRPFERLPADVSPINYSLCLKPDLLDFTFEGKLEAAAQVRQATNQIVMNCADIDIITASYVPEGDEEIHATGFNYQNEDEKVTLSFPSTLQPGTGTLKIDFVGELNDKMKGFYRSKYTTPSGEVRYAAVTQFEATDARRAFPCWDEPAIKATFDISLVVPKDRVALSNMNVIDRKPYPDDENVVEVKFARTPVMSTYLVAFVVGEYDFVETRSKDGVCVRVYTPVGKAEQGKFALEVNVLEEDCSNSP
;
A
#
# COMPACT_ATOMS: atom_id res chain seq x y z
N MET A 1 -7.86 14.45 -8.83
CA MET A 1 -7.24 13.14 -8.54
C MET A 1 -8.37 12.13 -8.65
N TRP A 2 -8.42 11.40 -9.76
CA TRP A 2 -9.49 10.44 -10.06
C TRP A 2 -8.97 9.06 -9.64
N LEU A 3 -9.59 8.43 -8.64
CA LEU A 3 -9.38 7.00 -8.39
C LEU A 3 -10.51 6.24 -9.09
N ALA A 4 -10.18 5.58 -10.20
CA ALA A 4 -11.00 4.50 -10.75
C ALA A 4 -10.46 3.20 -10.17
N ALA A 5 -11.22 2.57 -9.27
CA ALA A 5 -10.96 1.20 -8.84
C ALA A 5 -11.56 0.27 -9.90
N ALA A 6 -10.77 -0.06 -10.93
CA ALA A 6 -11.09 -1.12 -11.88
C ALA A 6 -10.30 -2.38 -11.51
N ALA A 7 -11.00 -3.52 -11.47
CA ALA A 7 -10.41 -4.84 -11.29
C ALA A 7 -9.38 -5.15 -12.40
N PRO A 8 -8.38 -6.03 -12.15
CA PRO A 8 -7.18 -6.08 -12.96
C PRO A 8 -7.42 -6.85 -14.26
N SER A 9 -7.42 -6.14 -15.39
CA SER A 9 -7.09 -6.75 -16.67
C SER A 9 -6.01 -5.94 -17.39
N LEU A 10 -4.88 -6.62 -17.61
CA LEU A 10 -3.88 -6.37 -18.65
C LEU A 10 -3.22 -4.97 -18.74
N ALA A 11 -1.97 -4.95 -18.26
CA ALA A 11 -0.97 -3.93 -18.52
C ALA A 11 -0.96 -3.39 -19.96
N ARG A 12 -1.00 -2.06 -20.11
CA ARG A 12 -0.39 -1.39 -21.28
C ARG A 12 0.03 0.05 -20.98
N ARG A 13 1.32 0.29 -21.23
CA ARG A 13 2.09 1.54 -21.26
C ARG A 13 1.30 2.76 -21.75
N LEU A 14 1.29 3.84 -20.95
CA LEU A 14 1.11 5.19 -21.48
C LEU A 14 2.45 5.76 -21.96
N LEU A 15 2.51 6.01 -23.27
CA LEU A 15 3.54 6.79 -23.95
C LEU A 15 3.18 8.28 -23.82
N PHE A 16 4.05 9.09 -23.23
CA PHE A 16 3.99 10.55 -23.38
C PHE A 16 4.78 10.96 -24.63
N LEU A 17 4.06 11.38 -25.67
CA LEU A 17 4.61 12.02 -26.86
C LEU A 17 4.67 13.55 -26.61
N GLY A 18 5.88 14.08 -26.43
CA GLY A 18 6.17 15.52 -26.54
C GLY A 18 6.95 15.80 -27.83
N PRO A 19 6.64 16.87 -28.59
CA PRO A 19 7.26 17.17 -29.88
C PRO A 19 8.65 17.86 -29.74
N PRO A 20 9.60 17.67 -30.69
CA PRO A 20 10.79 18.53 -30.89
C PRO A 20 10.40 19.77 -31.76
N PRO A 21 11.23 20.82 -32.07
CA PRO A 21 12.62 20.77 -32.56
C PRO A 21 13.46 22.13 -32.36
N PRO A 22 14.38 22.62 -33.25
CA PRO A 22 15.86 22.63 -33.11
C PRO A 22 16.58 24.02 -33.38
N PRO A 23 17.77 24.16 -34.04
CA PRO A 23 19.12 24.37 -33.45
C PRO A 23 19.91 25.61 -34.01
N LEU A 24 21.26 25.58 -33.91
CA LEU A 24 22.34 26.42 -34.51
C LEU A 24 22.92 27.57 -33.64
N LEU A 25 24.21 27.95 -33.70
CA LEU A 25 25.50 27.36 -34.11
C LEU A 25 26.62 28.42 -33.84
N LEU A 26 27.80 27.96 -33.40
CA LEU A 26 29.18 28.41 -33.68
C LEU A 26 29.79 29.77 -33.22
N LEU A 27 30.92 29.59 -32.48
CA LEU A 27 32.27 30.21 -32.59
C LEU A 27 32.54 31.65 -32.11
N LEU A 28 33.54 31.80 -31.24
CA LEU A 28 34.91 32.22 -31.63
C LEU A 28 35.93 32.08 -30.47
N LEU A 29 37.17 31.83 -30.89
CA LEU A 29 38.38 31.54 -30.12
C LEU A 29 39.00 32.78 -29.46
N SER A 30 39.66 32.61 -28.31
CA SER A 30 40.82 33.45 -27.97
C SER A 30 41.81 32.71 -27.05
N ARG A 31 43.10 32.94 -27.28
CA ARG A 31 44.27 32.17 -26.85
C ARG A 31 44.86 32.63 -25.51
N SER A 32 45.45 31.65 -24.83
CA SER A 32 46.67 31.70 -23.99
C SER A 32 46.61 32.33 -22.59
N SER A 33 46.95 31.53 -21.59
CA SER A 33 48.25 31.63 -20.90
C SER A 33 48.50 30.41 -20.01
N ARG A 34 49.74 29.90 -20.05
CA ARG A 34 50.22 28.78 -19.24
C ARG A 34 50.38 29.25 -17.80
N ARG A 35 49.69 28.61 -16.85
CA ARG A 35 50.15 28.52 -15.46
C ARG A 35 50.11 27.06 -15.01
N ARG A 36 51.30 26.48 -14.81
CA ARG A 36 51.48 25.22 -14.10
C ARG A 36 50.88 25.36 -12.70
N ARG A 37 49.74 24.70 -12.46
CA ARG A 37 49.26 24.40 -11.11
C ARG A 37 49.51 22.93 -10.83
N ARG A 38 50.08 22.68 -9.65
CA ARG A 38 50.46 21.37 -9.13
C ARG A 38 49.26 20.42 -9.17
N LEU A 39 49.49 19.19 -9.61
CA LEU A 39 48.58 18.07 -9.41
C LEU A 39 48.34 17.95 -7.90
N HIS A 40 47.15 18.32 -7.44
CA HIS A 40 46.55 17.62 -6.31
C HIS A 40 45.77 16.47 -6.93
N SER A 41 46.22 15.24 -6.65
CA SER A 41 45.39 14.06 -6.83
C SER A 41 44.16 14.24 -5.94
N LEU A 42 43.07 14.75 -6.49
CA LEU A 42 41.76 14.49 -5.91
C LEU A 42 41.61 12.97 -5.97
N GLY A 43 41.78 12.31 -4.82
CA GLY A 43 41.33 10.94 -4.67
C GLY A 43 39.89 10.90 -5.14
N LEU A 44 39.60 10.07 -6.14
CA LEU A 44 38.23 9.64 -6.38
C LEU A 44 37.75 9.07 -5.05
N ALA A 45 36.90 9.80 -4.33
CA ALA A 45 36.10 9.21 -3.28
C ALA A 45 35.38 8.05 -3.95
N ALA A 46 35.70 6.82 -3.51
CA ALA A 46 34.99 5.64 -3.97
C ALA A 46 33.50 5.91 -3.74
N MET A 47 32.71 5.86 -4.82
CA MET A 47 31.26 5.81 -4.71
C MET A 47 30.96 4.69 -3.70
N PRO A 48 30.14 4.92 -2.66
CA PRO A 48 29.77 3.85 -1.76
C PRO A 48 29.22 2.70 -2.61
N GLU A 49 29.81 1.51 -2.47
CA GLU A 49 29.34 0.34 -3.21
C GLU A 49 27.85 0.18 -2.93
N LYS A 50 27.06 0.16 -4.02
CA LYS A 50 25.62 0.00 -3.92
C LYS A 50 25.38 -1.39 -3.35
N ARG A 51 24.90 -1.47 -2.09
CA ARG A 51 24.61 -2.74 -1.44
C ARG A 51 23.74 -3.61 -2.35
N PRO A 52 24.08 -4.89 -2.52
CA PRO A 52 23.31 -5.79 -3.37
C PRO A 52 21.90 -5.92 -2.81
N PHE A 53 20.89 -5.88 -3.69
CA PHE A 53 19.52 -6.10 -3.30
C PHE A 53 19.33 -7.56 -2.85
N GLU A 54 18.74 -7.75 -1.66
CA GLU A 54 18.51 -9.06 -1.07
C GLU A 54 17.01 -9.30 -0.85
N ARG A 55 16.52 -10.42 -1.41
CA ARG A 55 15.13 -10.88 -1.25
C ARG A 55 14.85 -11.27 0.20
N LEU A 56 13.56 -11.36 0.55
CA LEU A 56 13.18 -11.97 1.82
C LEU A 56 13.54 -13.47 1.84
N PRO A 57 13.88 -14.04 3.02
CA PRO A 57 14.00 -15.49 3.18
C PRO A 57 12.70 -16.21 2.77
N ALA A 58 12.85 -17.38 2.14
CA ALA A 58 11.72 -18.18 1.69
C ALA A 58 11.20 -19.15 2.76
N ASP A 59 11.70 -19.05 4.00
CA ASP A 59 11.42 -19.99 5.09
C ASP A 59 9.96 -19.91 5.54
N VAL A 60 9.35 -18.73 5.43
CA VAL A 60 7.95 -18.49 5.77
C VAL A 60 7.27 -17.73 4.64
N SER A 61 6.08 -18.17 4.24
CA SER A 61 5.31 -17.53 3.17
C SER A 61 3.85 -17.30 3.60
N PRO A 62 3.23 -16.17 3.23
CA PRO A 62 1.84 -15.89 3.55
C PRO A 62 0.87 -16.72 2.68
N ILE A 63 -0.31 -16.99 3.23
CA ILE A 63 -1.46 -17.62 2.55
C ILE A 63 -2.62 -16.62 2.49
N ASN A 64 -2.89 -15.97 3.62
CA ASN A 64 -3.95 -14.98 3.78
C ASN A 64 -3.50 -13.90 4.78
N TYR A 65 -3.95 -12.68 4.57
CA TYR A 65 -3.84 -11.58 5.53
C TYR A 65 -5.24 -11.16 5.96
N SER A 66 -5.52 -11.19 7.26
CA SER A 66 -6.66 -10.51 7.86
C SER A 66 -6.17 -9.19 8.47
N LEU A 67 -6.60 -8.08 7.88
CA LEU A 67 -6.18 -6.72 8.22
C LEU A 67 -7.37 -5.92 8.77
N CYS A 68 -7.26 -5.45 10.00
CA CYS A 68 -8.17 -4.47 10.58
C CYS A 68 -7.41 -3.17 10.83
N LEU A 69 -7.83 -2.08 10.19
CA LEU A 69 -7.19 -0.77 10.28
C LEU A 69 -8.15 0.28 10.82
N LYS A 70 -7.67 1.09 11.77
CA LYS A 70 -8.42 2.19 12.37
C LYS A 70 -7.63 3.49 12.17
N PRO A 71 -7.86 4.23 11.07
CA PRO A 71 -7.22 5.51 10.83
C PRO A 71 -7.80 6.62 11.70
N ASP A 72 -6.92 7.46 12.24
CA ASP A 72 -7.25 8.73 12.88
C ASP A 72 -6.90 9.90 11.95
N LEU A 73 -7.94 10.57 11.43
CA LEU A 73 -7.78 11.69 10.50
C LEU A 73 -7.50 13.04 11.18
N LEU A 74 -7.45 13.08 12.51
CA LEU A 74 -7.11 14.26 13.30
C LEU A 74 -5.64 14.20 13.76
N ASP A 75 -5.24 13.08 14.34
CA ASP A 75 -3.88 12.85 14.83
C ASP A 75 -2.93 12.36 13.72
N PHE A 76 -3.47 12.03 12.55
CA PHE A 76 -2.75 11.51 11.39
C PHE A 76 -1.93 10.25 11.68
N THR A 77 -2.53 9.36 12.47
CA THR A 77 -2.00 8.04 12.79
C THR A 77 -3.02 6.98 12.38
N PHE A 78 -2.64 5.72 12.50
CA PHE A 78 -3.59 4.62 12.42
C PHE A 78 -3.12 3.44 13.27
N GLU A 79 -4.08 2.76 13.89
CA GLU A 79 -3.86 1.47 14.54
C GLU A 79 -4.14 0.36 13.54
N GLY A 80 -3.35 -0.71 13.60
CA GLY A 80 -3.50 -1.88 12.77
C GLY A 80 -3.41 -3.17 13.56
N LYS A 81 -4.29 -4.11 13.22
CA LYS A 81 -4.21 -5.51 13.65
C LYS A 81 -4.07 -6.38 12.41
N LEU A 82 -3.02 -7.18 12.39
CA LEU A 82 -2.74 -8.13 11.33
C LEU A 82 -2.79 -9.54 11.89
N GLU A 83 -3.58 -10.41 11.28
CA GLU A 83 -3.50 -11.85 11.44
C GLU A 83 -3.16 -12.48 10.08
N ALA A 84 -1.90 -12.86 9.88
CA ALA A 84 -1.45 -13.52 8.65
C ALA A 84 -1.43 -15.03 8.84
N ALA A 85 -2.28 -15.75 8.10
CA ALA A 85 -2.10 -17.18 7.93
C ALA A 85 -0.82 -17.42 7.11
N ALA A 86 0.12 -18.16 7.68
CA ALA A 86 1.46 -18.36 7.12
C ALA A 86 1.83 -19.84 7.09
N GLN A 87 2.65 -20.19 6.10
CA GLN A 87 3.27 -21.50 5.96
C GLN A 87 4.75 -21.37 6.31
N VAL A 88 5.17 -22.04 7.40
CA VAL A 88 6.58 -22.31 7.69
C VAL A 88 7.02 -23.48 6.81
N ARG A 89 7.99 -23.26 5.93
CA ARG A 89 8.55 -24.24 5.00
C ARG A 89 9.82 -24.88 5.54
N GLN A 90 10.61 -24.09 6.26
CA GLN A 90 11.85 -24.52 6.91
C GLN A 90 11.80 -24.13 8.38
N ALA A 91 12.29 -25.02 9.25
CA ALA A 91 12.31 -24.76 10.68
C ALA A 91 13.13 -23.50 10.97
N THR A 92 12.55 -22.55 11.70
CA THR A 92 13.17 -21.25 11.98
C THR A 92 12.70 -20.72 13.33
N ASN A 93 13.51 -19.93 14.01
CA ASN A 93 13.09 -19.16 15.19
C ASN A 93 12.85 -17.68 14.87
N GLN A 94 12.83 -17.32 13.59
CA GLN A 94 12.68 -15.94 13.14
C GLN A 94 11.73 -15.85 11.94
N ILE A 95 10.96 -14.76 11.90
CA ILE A 95 10.15 -14.38 10.74
C ILE A 95 10.66 -13.01 10.27
N VAL A 96 11.09 -12.93 9.01
CA VAL A 96 11.57 -11.69 8.38
C VAL A 96 10.52 -11.17 7.41
N MET A 97 10.18 -9.89 7.53
CA MET A 97 9.14 -9.22 6.74
C MET A 97 9.63 -7.87 6.23
N ASN A 98 8.96 -7.29 5.24
CA ASN A 98 9.10 -5.88 4.94
C ASN A 98 8.27 -5.03 5.90
N CYS A 99 8.86 -3.95 6.39
CA CYS A 99 8.26 -3.02 7.34
C CYS A 99 9.01 -1.68 7.28
N ALA A 100 8.29 -0.58 7.10
CA ALA A 100 8.86 0.76 7.11
C ALA A 100 7.85 1.77 7.68
N ASP A 101 8.30 2.73 8.48
CA ASP A 101 7.43 3.75 9.10
C ASP A 101 6.24 3.14 9.90
N ILE A 102 6.43 1.94 10.46
CA ILE A 102 5.45 1.22 11.30
C ILE A 102 6.14 0.81 12.60
N ASP A 103 5.45 1.05 13.72
CA ASP A 103 5.84 0.64 15.06
C ASP A 103 5.03 -0.60 15.48
N ILE A 104 5.68 -1.76 15.56
CA ILE A 104 5.08 -2.99 16.08
C ILE A 104 4.97 -2.90 17.60
N ILE A 105 3.76 -3.11 18.12
CA ILE A 105 3.44 -3.10 19.55
C ILE A 105 3.53 -4.52 20.11
N THR A 106 2.92 -5.49 19.44
CA THR A 106 2.95 -6.91 19.82
C THR A 106 3.15 -7.77 18.58
N ALA A 107 3.79 -8.92 18.75
CA ALA A 107 3.75 -9.97 17.74
C ALA A 107 3.78 -11.36 18.40
N SER A 108 3.04 -12.29 17.83
CA SER A 108 2.99 -13.68 18.27
C SER A 108 2.69 -14.60 17.09
N TYR A 109 3.04 -15.87 17.23
CA TYR A 109 2.76 -16.90 16.25
C TYR A 109 2.00 -18.05 16.90
N VAL A 110 0.89 -18.45 16.29
CA VAL A 110 0.07 -19.58 16.75
C VAL A 110 0.20 -20.70 15.71
N PRO A 111 1.01 -21.74 15.94
CA PRO A 111 1.02 -22.91 15.07
C PRO A 111 -0.34 -23.61 15.12
N GLU A 112 -0.73 -24.25 14.03
CA GLU A 112 -2.02 -24.94 13.97
C GLU A 112 -2.09 -26.12 14.96
N GLY A 113 -2.96 -26.01 15.96
CA GLY A 113 -3.14 -27.03 17.00
C GLY A 113 -2.23 -26.89 18.22
N ASP A 114 -1.36 -25.87 18.25
CA ASP A 114 -0.44 -25.59 19.36
C ASP A 114 -0.75 -24.25 20.06
N GLU A 115 -0.01 -23.99 21.14
CA GLU A 115 -0.13 -22.75 21.92
C GLU A 115 0.50 -21.53 21.22
N GLU A 116 0.02 -20.34 21.60
CA GLU A 116 0.53 -19.07 21.11
C GLU A 116 1.95 -18.78 21.62
N ILE A 117 2.87 -18.48 20.70
CA ILE A 117 4.27 -18.19 20.97
C ILE A 117 4.52 -16.70 20.75
N HIS A 118 4.72 -15.95 21.84
CA HIS A 118 5.05 -14.53 21.75
C HIS A 118 6.48 -14.31 21.25
N ALA A 119 6.64 -13.31 20.38
CA ALA A 119 7.96 -12.87 19.95
C ALA A 119 8.75 -12.26 21.12
N THR A 120 10.06 -12.52 21.16
CA THR A 120 10.98 -12.00 22.18
C THR A 120 11.57 -10.64 21.82
N GLY A 121 11.45 -10.22 20.57
CA GLY A 121 11.90 -8.90 20.14
C GLY A 121 11.75 -8.66 18.64
N PHE A 122 11.83 -7.38 18.27
CA PHE A 122 11.71 -6.88 16.91
C PHE A 122 13.02 -6.16 16.54
N ASN A 123 13.73 -6.67 15.55
CA ASN A 123 14.94 -6.03 15.03
C ASN A 123 14.62 -5.34 13.71
N TYR A 124 14.62 -4.00 13.70
CA TYR A 124 14.34 -3.20 12.52
C TYR A 124 15.62 -2.94 11.73
N GLN A 125 15.64 -3.33 10.46
CA GLN A 125 16.68 -2.97 9.50
C GLN A 125 16.16 -1.86 8.58
N ASN A 126 16.11 -0.64 9.10
CA ASN A 126 15.48 0.52 8.43
C ASN A 126 16.05 0.81 7.03
N GLU A 127 17.34 0.55 6.81
CA GLU A 127 17.98 0.76 5.50
C GLU A 127 17.47 -0.23 4.44
N ASP A 128 17.07 -1.43 4.86
CA ASP A 128 16.53 -2.48 3.99
C ASP A 128 14.99 -2.54 4.02
N GLU A 129 14.35 -1.68 4.83
CA GLU A 129 12.91 -1.68 5.09
C GLU A 129 12.38 -3.05 5.51
N LYS A 130 13.11 -3.69 6.43
CA LYS A 130 12.81 -5.03 6.97
C LYS A 130 12.67 -5.00 8.48
N VAL A 131 11.93 -5.96 8.99
CA VAL A 131 11.88 -6.30 10.42
C VAL A 131 12.06 -7.80 10.59
N THR A 132 12.83 -8.19 11.61
CA THR A 132 12.98 -9.57 12.05
C THR A 132 12.28 -9.75 13.39
N LEU A 133 11.25 -10.59 13.40
CA LEU A 133 10.58 -11.04 14.62
C LEU A 133 11.31 -12.28 15.14
N SER A 134 11.78 -12.23 16.38
CA SER A 134 12.47 -13.37 17.01
C SER A 134 11.55 -14.12 17.97
N PHE A 135 11.63 -15.44 17.98
CA PHE A 135 10.81 -16.32 18.83
C PHE A 135 11.69 -17.11 19.81
N PRO A 136 11.17 -17.47 21.00
CA PRO A 136 11.94 -18.19 22.01
C PRO A 136 12.19 -19.66 21.65
N SER A 137 11.37 -20.22 20.77
CA SER A 137 11.44 -21.61 20.30
C SER A 137 11.46 -21.67 18.77
N THR A 138 11.91 -22.80 18.23
CA THR A 138 11.91 -23.04 16.79
C THR A 138 10.51 -23.34 16.30
N LEU A 139 10.01 -22.51 15.39
CA LEU A 139 8.79 -22.74 14.63
C LEU A 139 9.04 -23.91 13.67
N GLN A 140 8.25 -24.97 13.82
CA GLN A 140 8.36 -26.15 12.98
C GLN A 140 7.68 -25.94 11.63
N PRO A 141 8.10 -26.65 10.57
CA PRO A 141 7.40 -26.62 9.28
C PRO A 141 5.93 -26.99 9.45
N GLY A 142 5.04 -26.16 8.93
CA GLY A 142 3.60 -26.27 9.15
C GLY A 142 2.88 -24.94 8.93
N THR A 143 1.56 -24.97 9.05
CA THR A 143 0.68 -23.81 9.00
C THR A 143 0.53 -23.18 10.39
N GLY A 144 0.28 -21.88 10.41
CA GLY A 144 -0.03 -21.15 11.63
C GLY A 144 -0.43 -19.71 11.33
N THR A 145 -0.73 -18.97 12.39
CA THR A 145 -1.20 -17.58 12.29
C THR A 145 -0.21 -16.66 12.99
N LEU A 146 0.39 -15.75 12.24
CA LEU A 146 1.18 -14.65 12.76
C LEU A 146 0.24 -13.49 13.11
N LYS A 147 0.21 -13.09 14.38
CA LYS A 147 -0.58 -11.95 14.87
C LYS A 147 0.35 -10.78 15.16
N ILE A 148 0.00 -9.59 14.71
CA ILE A 148 0.78 -8.36 14.93
C ILE A 148 -0.19 -7.20 15.21
N ASP A 149 -0.02 -6.56 16.36
CA ASP A 149 -0.61 -5.23 16.62
C ASP A 149 0.46 -4.17 16.34
N PHE A 150 0.10 -3.12 15.61
CA PHE A 150 1.04 -2.08 15.21
C PHE A 150 0.36 -0.71 15.07
N VAL A 151 1.18 0.33 15.05
CA VAL A 151 0.76 1.72 14.79
C VAL A 151 1.57 2.27 13.63
N GLY A 152 0.95 3.10 12.80
CA GLY A 152 1.61 3.80 11.71
C GLY A 152 1.19 5.27 11.61
N GLU A 153 1.89 6.01 10.76
CA GLU A 153 1.60 7.42 10.46
C GLU A 153 0.88 7.55 9.10
N LEU A 154 -0.21 8.32 9.06
CA LEU A 154 -0.77 8.85 7.82
C LEU A 154 0.13 9.99 7.30
N ASN A 155 1.22 9.59 6.65
CA ASN A 155 2.22 10.48 6.08
C ASN A 155 1.66 11.40 4.97
N ASP A 156 2.43 12.39 4.53
CA ASP A 156 2.09 13.31 3.43
C ASP A 156 2.95 13.13 2.17
N LYS A 157 3.58 11.96 2.01
CA LYS A 157 4.53 11.64 0.94
C LYS A 157 3.86 11.00 -0.29
N MET A 158 2.52 10.92 -0.33
CA MET A 158 1.73 10.30 -1.41
C MET A 158 2.08 8.83 -1.70
N LYS A 159 2.51 8.09 -0.67
CA LYS A 159 2.88 6.68 -0.77
C LYS A 159 2.56 5.94 0.52
N GLY A 160 2.35 4.63 0.45
CA GLY A 160 1.88 3.86 1.57
C GLY A 160 0.44 4.23 1.92
N PHE A 161 0.10 4.25 3.20
CA PHE A 161 -1.17 4.78 3.68
C PHE A 161 -0.96 6.23 4.13
N TYR A 162 -1.51 7.17 3.36
CA TYR A 162 -1.15 8.59 3.47
C TYR A 162 -2.39 9.48 3.57
N ARG A 163 -2.23 10.67 4.15
CA ARG A 163 -3.30 11.68 4.22
C ARG A 163 -3.36 12.51 2.94
N SER A 164 -4.57 12.68 2.41
CA SER A 164 -4.88 13.57 1.31
C SER A 164 -5.70 14.75 1.82
N LYS A 165 -5.20 15.97 1.60
CA LYS A 165 -5.86 17.21 2.01
C LYS A 165 -6.83 17.68 0.93
N TYR A 166 -8.04 18.07 1.31
CA TYR A 166 -9.00 18.73 0.42
C TYR A 166 -9.74 19.87 1.14
N THR A 167 -10.36 20.72 0.35
CA THR A 167 -11.18 21.84 0.84
C THR A 167 -12.62 21.59 0.47
N THR A 168 -13.50 21.67 1.46
CA THR A 168 -14.95 21.51 1.29
C THR A 168 -15.56 22.76 0.61
N PRO A 169 -16.81 22.67 0.10
CA PRO A 169 -17.50 23.83 -0.46
C PRO A 169 -17.65 25.02 0.51
N SER A 170 -17.66 24.77 1.83
CA SER A 170 -17.72 25.82 2.86
C SER A 170 -16.36 26.48 3.15
N GLY A 171 -15.27 26.01 2.52
CA GLY A 171 -13.92 26.49 2.74
C GLY A 171 -13.15 25.78 3.86
N GLU A 172 -13.76 24.81 4.53
CA GLU A 172 -13.11 24.02 5.59
C GLU A 172 -12.07 23.06 4.99
N VAL A 173 -10.90 22.97 5.61
CA VAL A 173 -9.87 21.99 5.27
C VAL A 173 -10.20 20.67 5.95
N ARG A 174 -10.26 19.60 5.16
CA ARG A 174 -10.46 18.23 5.64
C ARG A 174 -9.43 17.27 5.06
N TYR A 175 -9.38 16.08 5.63
CA TYR A 175 -8.44 15.03 5.24
C TYR A 175 -9.17 13.73 4.91
N ALA A 176 -8.59 12.97 4.00
CA ALA A 176 -8.93 11.60 3.70
C ALA A 176 -7.67 10.74 3.86
N ALA A 177 -7.81 9.46 4.17
CA ALA A 177 -6.72 8.50 4.14
C ALA A 177 -6.83 7.66 2.87
N VAL A 178 -5.72 7.54 2.14
CA VAL A 178 -5.67 6.89 0.81
C VAL A 178 -4.41 6.03 0.73
N THR A 179 -4.49 4.91 0.02
CA THR A 179 -3.34 4.04 -0.25
C THR A 179 -2.74 4.25 -1.64
N GLN A 180 -1.42 4.22 -1.73
CA GLN A 180 -0.66 4.03 -2.96
C GLN A 180 0.54 3.12 -2.67
N PHE A 181 0.46 1.86 -3.07
CA PHE A 181 1.46 0.85 -2.71
C PHE A 181 2.43 0.46 -3.81
N GLU A 182 2.08 0.69 -5.09
CA GLU A 182 3.01 0.37 -6.17
C GLU A 182 4.20 1.35 -6.15
N ALA A 183 5.46 0.88 -6.14
CA ALA A 183 5.87 -0.52 -6.29
C ALA A 183 6.08 -1.31 -4.98
N THR A 184 6.46 -0.66 -3.88
CA THR A 184 6.93 -1.33 -2.64
C THR A 184 6.54 -0.56 -1.37
N ASP A 185 5.39 0.09 -1.35
CA ASP A 185 4.95 0.91 -0.21
C ASP A 185 3.84 0.27 0.62
N ALA A 186 3.41 -0.98 0.33
CA ALA A 186 2.48 -1.71 1.20
C ALA A 186 3.06 -1.92 2.60
N ARG A 187 4.39 -2.14 2.68
CA ARG A 187 5.17 -2.22 3.92
C ARG A 187 5.12 -0.99 4.83
N ARG A 188 4.59 0.14 4.33
CA ARG A 188 4.34 1.38 5.09
C ARG A 188 2.92 1.49 5.64
N ALA A 189 2.08 0.50 5.36
CA ALA A 189 0.72 0.42 5.85
C ALA A 189 0.53 -0.79 6.77
N PHE A 190 1.26 -1.88 6.56
CA PHE A 190 1.26 -3.05 7.43
C PHE A 190 2.54 -3.88 7.19
N PRO A 191 3.10 -4.54 8.23
CA PRO A 191 4.21 -5.47 8.04
C PRO A 191 3.80 -6.64 7.13
N CYS A 192 4.54 -6.90 6.06
CA CYS A 192 4.16 -7.93 5.07
C CYS A 192 5.33 -8.46 4.25
N TRP A 193 5.09 -9.54 3.49
CA TRP A 193 6.03 -10.04 2.48
C TRP A 193 5.83 -9.27 1.17
N ASP A 194 6.36 -8.04 1.12
CA ASP A 194 6.11 -7.05 0.07
C ASP A 194 7.00 -7.25 -1.17
N GLU A 195 6.84 -8.41 -1.81
CA GLU A 195 7.45 -8.75 -3.08
C GLU A 195 6.37 -9.21 -4.08
N PRO A 196 6.35 -8.72 -5.35
CA PRO A 196 5.27 -9.01 -6.30
C PRO A 196 5.02 -10.50 -6.57
N ALA A 197 6.05 -11.34 -6.43
CA ALA A 197 5.95 -12.80 -6.62
C ALA A 197 5.25 -13.52 -5.46
N ILE A 198 5.18 -12.90 -4.28
CA ILE A 198 4.56 -13.46 -3.08
C ILE A 198 3.11 -12.97 -3.04
N LYS A 199 2.19 -13.87 -3.35
CA LYS A 199 0.75 -13.57 -3.43
C LYS A 199 -0.01 -14.21 -2.29
N ALA A 200 -1.08 -13.55 -1.87
CA ALA A 200 -1.99 -14.03 -0.83
C ALA A 200 -3.41 -13.54 -1.12
N THR A 201 -4.37 -14.03 -0.32
CA THR A 201 -5.69 -13.42 -0.21
C THR A 201 -5.71 -12.39 0.91
N PHE A 202 -6.63 -11.44 0.87
CA PHE A 202 -6.77 -10.39 1.87
C PHE A 202 -8.22 -10.31 2.35
N ASP A 203 -8.41 -10.38 3.67
CA ASP A 203 -9.65 -10.01 4.35
C ASP A 203 -9.40 -8.65 5.01
N ILE A 204 -10.14 -7.63 4.58
CA ILE A 204 -9.90 -6.26 5.02
C ILE A 204 -11.12 -5.77 5.80
N SER A 205 -10.87 -5.16 6.95
CA SER A 205 -11.84 -4.35 7.66
C SER A 205 -11.27 -2.97 8.02
N LEU A 206 -12.15 -1.97 7.97
CA LEU A 206 -11.82 -0.59 8.29
C LEU A 206 -12.74 -0.11 9.41
N VAL A 207 -12.14 0.41 10.48
CA VAL A 207 -12.86 1.05 11.59
C VAL A 207 -12.85 2.54 11.37
N VAL A 208 -14.00 3.11 11.01
CA VAL A 208 -14.10 4.49 10.51
C VAL A 208 -15.29 5.24 11.12
N PRO A 209 -15.27 6.58 11.16
CA PRO A 209 -16.44 7.37 11.53
C PRO A 209 -17.68 7.04 10.68
N LYS A 210 -18.86 7.04 11.30
CA LYS A 210 -20.14 6.66 10.66
C LYS A 210 -20.49 7.46 9.41
N ASP A 211 -20.01 8.68 9.31
CA ASP A 211 -20.25 9.64 8.23
C ASP A 211 -19.16 9.61 7.14
N ARG A 212 -18.16 8.72 7.24
CA ARG A 212 -17.12 8.53 6.23
C ARG A 212 -17.45 7.38 5.29
N VAL A 213 -17.05 7.55 4.03
CA VAL A 213 -17.00 6.48 3.03
C VAL A 213 -15.74 5.67 3.27
N ALA A 214 -15.89 4.34 3.31
CA ALA A 214 -14.80 3.37 3.35
C ALA A 214 -14.85 2.51 2.08
N LEU A 215 -13.74 2.47 1.34
CA LEU A 215 -13.59 1.67 0.13
C LEU A 215 -12.41 0.72 0.29
N SER A 216 -12.50 -0.43 -0.35
CA SER A 216 -11.38 -1.35 -0.54
C SER A 216 -11.54 -2.10 -1.87
N ASN A 217 -10.70 -3.11 -2.12
CA ASN A 217 -10.69 -3.87 -3.37
C ASN A 217 -12.01 -4.60 -3.66
N MET A 218 -12.69 -5.09 -2.61
CA MET A 218 -13.88 -5.93 -2.73
C MET A 218 -15.12 -5.21 -2.20
N ASN A 219 -16.30 -5.75 -2.47
CA ASN A 219 -17.56 -5.21 -1.97
C ASN A 219 -17.68 -5.34 -0.44
N VAL A 220 -18.40 -4.42 0.19
CA VAL A 220 -18.78 -4.50 1.60
C VAL A 220 -19.69 -5.72 1.82
N ILE A 221 -19.40 -6.50 2.86
CA ILE A 221 -20.20 -7.67 3.27
C ILE A 221 -20.80 -7.52 4.66
N ASP A 222 -20.23 -6.66 5.50
CA ASP A 222 -20.74 -6.35 6.83
C ASP A 222 -20.40 -4.90 7.20
N ARG A 223 -21.31 -4.25 7.92
CA ARG A 223 -21.12 -2.90 8.49
C ARG A 223 -21.85 -2.83 9.82
N LYS A 224 -21.09 -2.76 10.90
CA LYS A 224 -21.63 -2.78 12.26
C LYS A 224 -20.98 -1.71 13.14
N PRO A 225 -21.65 -1.27 14.23
CA PRO A 225 -21.01 -0.43 15.24
C PRO A 225 -19.72 -1.08 15.75
N TYR A 226 -18.66 -0.29 15.93
CA TYR A 226 -17.44 -0.78 16.54
C TYR A 226 -17.64 -0.91 18.06
N PRO A 227 -17.11 -1.95 18.72
CA PRO A 227 -17.14 -2.03 20.17
C PRO A 227 -16.54 -0.77 20.81
N ASP A 228 -17.11 -0.34 21.93
CA ASP A 228 -16.58 0.72 22.80
C ASP A 228 -16.60 2.16 22.22
N ASP A 229 -17.05 2.38 20.98
CA ASP A 229 -17.29 3.72 20.43
C ASP A 229 -18.47 3.73 19.44
N GLU A 230 -19.58 4.35 19.86
CA GLU A 230 -20.79 4.44 19.05
C GLU A 230 -20.66 5.37 17.83
N ASN A 231 -19.63 6.20 17.70
CA ASN A 231 -19.47 7.11 16.56
C ASN A 231 -18.74 6.49 15.38
N VAL A 232 -18.12 5.33 15.59
CA VAL A 232 -17.42 4.58 14.55
C VAL A 232 -18.12 3.27 14.21
N VAL A 233 -17.81 2.75 13.03
CA VAL A 233 -18.29 1.48 12.51
C VAL A 233 -17.12 0.66 12.00
N GLU A 234 -17.20 -0.65 12.15
CA GLU A 234 -16.37 -1.59 11.41
C GLU A 234 -17.05 -1.93 10.08
N VAL A 235 -16.37 -1.64 8.97
CA VAL A 235 -16.78 -2.01 7.62
C VAL A 235 -15.91 -3.18 7.17
N LYS A 236 -16.51 -4.34 6.91
CA LYS A 236 -15.80 -5.53 6.42
C LYS A 236 -16.06 -5.72 4.93
N PHE A 237 -15.00 -6.02 4.20
CA PHE A 237 -15.04 -6.29 2.77
C PHE A 237 -14.92 -7.78 2.49
N ALA A 238 -15.43 -8.25 1.35
CA ALA A 238 -15.26 -9.64 0.93
C ALA A 238 -13.77 -9.97 0.73
N ARG A 239 -13.42 -11.25 0.87
CA ARG A 239 -12.07 -11.75 0.62
C ARG A 239 -11.64 -11.47 -0.82
N THR A 240 -10.42 -10.98 -1.02
CA THR A 240 -9.86 -10.80 -2.37
C THR A 240 -9.52 -12.15 -3.03
N PRO A 241 -9.46 -12.20 -4.37
CA PRO A 241 -8.67 -13.22 -5.06
C PRO A 241 -7.20 -13.19 -4.64
N VAL A 242 -6.44 -14.23 -5.00
CA VAL A 242 -4.99 -14.28 -4.78
C VAL A 242 -4.32 -13.17 -5.59
N MET A 243 -3.70 -12.21 -4.91
CA MET A 243 -3.06 -11.04 -5.52
C MET A 243 -1.79 -10.64 -4.76
N SER A 244 -1.01 -9.73 -5.36
CA SER A 244 0.21 -9.18 -4.76
C SER A 244 -0.12 -7.99 -3.82
N THR A 245 0.72 -7.75 -2.83
CA THR A 245 0.56 -6.69 -1.81
C THR A 245 0.37 -5.29 -2.41
N TYR A 246 1.06 -4.95 -3.49
CA TYR A 246 0.98 -3.63 -4.12
C TYR A 246 -0.40 -3.29 -4.72
N LEU A 247 -1.27 -4.29 -4.92
CA LEU A 247 -2.64 -4.11 -5.42
C LEU A 247 -3.66 -3.88 -4.29
N VAL A 248 -3.27 -4.07 -3.02
CA VAL A 248 -4.14 -3.78 -1.89
C VAL A 248 -4.45 -2.28 -1.91
N ALA A 249 -5.73 -1.96 -1.78
CA ALA A 249 -6.19 -0.59 -1.76
C ALA A 249 -7.27 -0.40 -0.70
N PHE A 250 -7.19 0.72 0.01
CA PHE A 250 -8.28 1.19 0.85
C PHE A 250 -8.29 2.72 0.96
N VAL A 251 -9.48 3.27 1.11
CA VAL A 251 -9.73 4.71 1.15
C VAL A 251 -10.74 5.01 2.23
N VAL A 252 -10.47 6.04 3.03
CA VAL A 252 -11.40 6.58 4.04
C VAL A 252 -11.52 8.09 3.86
N GLY A 253 -12.72 8.58 3.60
CA GLY A 253 -12.92 10.02 3.39
C GLY A 253 -14.35 10.40 3.06
N GLU A 254 -14.54 11.65 2.66
CA GLU A 254 -15.83 12.18 2.20
C GLU A 254 -15.85 12.17 0.67
N TYR A 255 -16.73 11.37 0.08
CA TYR A 255 -16.83 11.23 -1.36
C TYR A 255 -18.29 11.13 -1.78
N ASP A 256 -18.62 11.81 -2.87
CA ASP A 256 -19.81 11.50 -3.65
C ASP A 256 -19.43 10.48 -4.73
N PHE A 257 -20.42 9.80 -5.30
CA PHE A 257 -20.19 8.94 -6.44
C PHE A 257 -21.34 9.02 -7.45
N VAL A 258 -21.01 8.70 -8.70
CA VAL A 258 -21.97 8.29 -9.72
C VAL A 258 -21.78 6.80 -9.97
N GLU A 259 -22.87 6.09 -10.24
CA GLU A 259 -22.84 4.65 -10.47
C GLU A 259 -23.68 4.24 -11.68
N THR A 260 -23.29 3.14 -12.31
CA THR A 260 -24.08 2.46 -13.34
C THR A 260 -23.76 0.96 -13.32
N ARG A 261 -24.43 0.18 -14.17
CA ARG A 261 -24.16 -1.25 -14.36
C ARG A 261 -23.71 -1.53 -15.78
N SER A 262 -22.68 -2.37 -15.94
CA SER A 262 -22.30 -2.93 -17.25
C SER A 262 -23.34 -3.94 -17.74
N LYS A 263 -23.23 -4.37 -19.00
CA LYS A 263 -24.14 -5.38 -19.58
C LYS A 263 -24.11 -6.70 -18.82
N ASP A 264 -22.95 -7.05 -18.28
CA ASP A 264 -22.76 -8.26 -17.47
C ASP A 264 -23.21 -8.09 -16.01
N GLY A 265 -23.77 -6.92 -15.67
CA GLY A 265 -24.37 -6.64 -14.38
C GLY A 265 -23.39 -6.14 -13.30
N VAL A 266 -22.13 -5.92 -13.65
CA VAL A 266 -21.10 -5.37 -12.74
C VAL A 266 -21.44 -3.93 -12.39
N CYS A 267 -21.42 -3.61 -11.10
CA CYS A 267 -21.65 -2.24 -10.64
C CYS A 267 -20.34 -1.43 -10.75
N VAL A 268 -20.35 -0.38 -11.57
CA VAL A 268 -19.22 0.52 -11.76
C VAL A 268 -19.52 1.83 -11.04
N ARG A 269 -18.57 2.32 -10.24
CA ARG A 269 -18.68 3.57 -9.48
C ARG A 269 -17.49 4.48 -9.74
N VAL A 270 -17.77 5.76 -9.94
CA VAL A 270 -16.73 6.81 -9.98
C VAL A 270 -16.90 7.69 -8.75
N TYR A 271 -15.93 7.63 -7.84
CA TYR A 271 -15.90 8.43 -6.62
C TYR A 271 -15.22 9.79 -6.88
N THR A 272 -15.78 10.85 -6.31
CA THR A 272 -15.33 12.24 -6.47
C THR A 272 -15.40 12.98 -5.14
N PRO A 273 -14.65 14.08 -4.97
CA PRO A 273 -14.87 14.98 -3.84
C PRO A 273 -16.33 15.43 -3.76
N VAL A 274 -16.83 15.64 -2.55
CA VAL A 274 -18.22 16.09 -2.31
C VAL A 274 -18.57 17.33 -3.14
N GLY A 275 -19.73 17.31 -3.77
CA GLY A 275 -20.25 18.34 -4.67
C GLY A 275 -19.75 18.25 -6.12
N LYS A 276 -18.95 17.24 -6.47
CA LYS A 276 -18.37 17.08 -7.83
C LYS A 276 -18.79 15.80 -8.56
N ALA A 277 -19.82 15.09 -8.07
CA ALA A 277 -20.30 13.83 -8.66
C ALA A 277 -20.54 13.92 -10.17
N GLU A 278 -21.11 15.03 -10.64
CA GLU A 278 -21.40 15.30 -12.05
C GLU A 278 -20.16 15.23 -12.94
N GLN A 279 -18.98 15.58 -12.43
CA GLN A 279 -17.73 15.51 -13.17
C GLN A 279 -17.31 14.06 -13.45
N GLY A 280 -17.81 13.10 -12.67
CA GLY A 280 -17.51 11.68 -12.82
C GLY A 280 -18.30 10.97 -13.92
N LYS A 281 -19.35 11.59 -14.47
CA LYS A 281 -20.23 10.95 -15.47
C LYS A 281 -19.50 10.52 -16.74
N PHE A 282 -18.66 11.40 -17.27
CA PHE A 282 -17.88 11.07 -18.47
C PHE A 282 -16.94 9.88 -18.22
N ALA A 283 -16.25 9.85 -17.08
CA ALA A 283 -15.40 8.72 -16.72
C ALA A 283 -16.22 7.44 -16.55
N LEU A 284 -17.41 7.51 -15.96
CA LEU A 284 -18.30 6.37 -15.77
C LEU A 284 -18.75 5.77 -17.10
N GLU A 285 -19.17 6.62 -18.04
CA GLU A 285 -19.60 6.21 -19.39
C GLU A 285 -18.47 5.50 -20.15
N VAL A 286 -17.26 6.07 -20.14
CA VAL A 286 -16.09 5.48 -20.81
C VAL A 286 -15.73 4.11 -20.23
N ASN A 287 -15.69 3.97 -18.90
CA ASN A 287 -15.32 2.71 -18.26
C ASN A 287 -16.30 1.57 -18.60
N VAL A 288 -17.59 1.86 -18.65
CA VAL A 288 -18.61 0.84 -18.94
C VAL A 288 -18.56 0.42 -20.41
N LEU A 289 -18.29 1.37 -21.31
CA LEU A 289 -18.08 1.05 -22.73
C LEU A 289 -16.85 0.17 -22.93
N GLU A 290 -15.75 0.44 -22.23
CA GLU A 290 -14.55 -0.41 -22.30
C GLU A 290 -14.80 -1.82 -21.76
N GLU A 291 -15.49 -1.93 -20.63
CA GLU A 291 -15.86 -3.22 -20.03
C GLU A 291 -16.73 -4.04 -20.98
N ASP A 292 -17.80 -3.43 -21.51
CA ASP A 292 -18.70 -4.06 -22.48
C ASP A 292 -17.97 -4.48 -23.77
N CYS A 293 -16.99 -3.69 -24.25
CA CYS A 293 -16.19 -4.04 -25.41
C CYS A 293 -15.23 -5.20 -25.13
N SER A 294 -14.62 -5.23 -23.94
CA SER A 294 -13.65 -6.27 -23.56
C SER A 294 -14.27 -7.65 -23.37
N ASN A 295 -15.57 -7.71 -23.02
CA ASN A 295 -16.34 -8.94 -22.84
C ASN A 295 -17.19 -9.30 -24.08
N SER A 296 -17.00 -8.60 -25.20
CA SER A 296 -17.63 -8.98 -26.48
C SER A 296 -16.90 -10.20 -27.08
N PRO A 297 -17.62 -11.25 -27.52
CA PRO A 297 -17.04 -12.50 -28.01
C PRO A 297 -16.23 -12.35 -29.30
#